data_AF-A0AAW7B4V9-F1
#
_entry.id   AF-A0AAW7B4V9-F1
#
_cell.length_a   1.000
_cell.length_b   1.000
_cell.length_c   1.000
_cell.angle_alpha   90.00
_cell.angle_beta   90.00
_cell.angle_gamma   90.00
#
_symmetry.space_group_name_H-M   'P 1'
#
loop_
_entity.id
_entity.type
_entity.pdbx_description
1 polymer ?
#
loop_
_entity_poly.entity_id
_entity_poly.type
_entity_poly.pdbx_seq_one_letter_code
_entity_poly.pdbx_strand_id
1 'polypeptide(L)'
;MFPLHKTIKKANNPSIWIQHEGEIVMEALLNTASFALGFISVVISILGTSFAWLAWEESRKVKISVEKEKARNEQTIKVFLQCGDEKIFLPVDMLRKDFTRAELLGRIGMIPMKKNCERERFSIAALNTNDFLERLNRTAKNSGGDEEFPIICTKEEFDRFDAKPWNRKG
;
A
#
# COMPACT_ATOMS: atom_id res chain seq x y z
N MET A 1 66.30 44.89 -76.66
CA MET A 1 65.05 45.65 -76.56
C MET A 1 64.19 44.98 -75.49
N PHE A 2 64.06 45.61 -74.32
CA PHE A 2 63.12 45.29 -73.22
C PHE A 2 61.65 45.41 -73.72
N PRO A 3 60.60 44.84 -73.06
CA PRO A 3 60.38 44.82 -71.59
C PRO A 3 59.95 43.44 -71.01
N LEU A 4 60.29 43.08 -69.77
CA LEU A 4 59.86 43.60 -68.46
C LEU A 4 58.35 43.46 -68.16
N HIS A 5 58.09 42.63 -67.14
CA HIS A 5 57.07 42.80 -66.10
C HIS A 5 55.59 42.64 -66.47
N LYS A 6 54.96 41.59 -65.92
CA LYS A 6 53.74 41.78 -65.11
C LYS A 6 53.67 40.69 -64.03
N THR A 7 54.19 41.09 -62.89
CA THR A 7 54.13 40.44 -61.59
C THR A 7 52.70 40.12 -61.20
N ILE A 8 52.56 38.91 -60.67
CA ILE A 8 51.47 38.41 -59.85
C ILE A 8 51.11 39.47 -58.79
N LYS A 9 49.95 40.12 -58.94
CA LYS A 9 49.23 40.75 -57.82
C LYS A 9 48.04 39.85 -57.49
N LYS A 10 48.32 38.71 -56.84
CA LYS A 10 47.30 38.08 -56.01
C LYS A 10 47.27 38.87 -54.71
N ALA A 11 46.22 39.66 -54.57
CA ALA A 11 45.95 40.49 -53.42
C ALA A 11 46.05 39.64 -52.14
N ASN A 12 47.04 39.98 -51.31
CA ASN A 12 47.12 39.51 -49.93
C ASN A 12 46.11 40.37 -49.15
N ASN A 13 44.83 39.96 -49.16
CA ASN A 13 43.76 40.69 -48.48
C ASN A 13 43.65 40.16 -47.02
N PRO A 14 44.11 40.90 -46.01
CA PRO A 14 44.14 40.45 -44.62
C PRO A 14 42.75 40.23 -44.01
N SER A 15 41.68 40.78 -44.60
CA SER A 15 40.32 40.60 -44.08
C SER A 15 39.78 39.17 -44.23
N ILE A 16 40.24 38.41 -45.23
CA ILE A 16 39.81 37.03 -45.45
C ILE A 16 40.37 36.09 -44.36
N TRP A 17 41.60 36.35 -43.90
CA TRP A 17 42.25 35.57 -42.85
C TRP A 17 41.58 35.79 -41.49
N ILE A 18 41.25 37.04 -41.15
CA ILE A 18 40.57 37.39 -39.89
C ILE A 18 39.16 36.78 -39.84
N GLN A 19 38.46 36.74 -40.97
CA GLN A 19 37.11 36.19 -41.06
C GLN A 19 37.10 34.66 -40.92
N HIS A 20 38.07 33.98 -41.53
CA HIS A 20 38.25 32.54 -41.43
C HIS A 20 38.75 32.10 -40.04
N GLU A 21 39.55 32.92 -39.35
CA GLU A 21 39.97 32.68 -37.96
C GLU A 21 38.80 32.82 -36.98
N GLY A 22 37.90 33.78 -37.20
CA GLY A 22 36.70 33.96 -36.38
C GLY A 22 35.72 32.79 -36.46
N GLU A 23 35.51 32.23 -37.66
CA GLU A 23 34.65 31.04 -37.85
C GLU A 23 35.24 29.81 -37.13
N ILE A 24 36.55 29.60 -37.22
CA ILE A 24 37.23 28.48 -36.54
C ILE A 24 37.07 28.57 -35.01
N VAL A 25 37.23 29.77 -34.43
CA VAL A 25 37.10 29.97 -32.98
C VAL A 25 35.65 29.77 -32.53
N MET A 26 34.67 30.23 -33.31
CA MET A 26 33.25 30.04 -33.01
C MET A 26 32.82 28.57 -33.11
N GLU A 27 33.30 27.82 -34.10
CA GLU A 27 33.04 26.38 -34.21
C GLU A 27 33.68 25.59 -33.05
N ALA A 28 34.89 25.96 -32.63
CA ALA A 28 35.56 25.35 -31.48
C ALA A 28 34.80 25.62 -30.16
N LEU A 29 34.29 26.84 -29.97
CA LEU A 29 33.45 27.21 -28.83
C LEU A 29 32.11 26.46 -28.83
N LEU A 30 31.47 26.33 -29.99
CA LEU A 30 30.22 25.57 -30.13
C LEU A 30 30.42 24.09 -29.84
N ASN A 31 31.48 23.48 -30.38
CA ASN A 31 31.80 22.08 -30.13
C ASN A 31 32.08 21.81 -28.65
N THR A 32 32.90 22.63 -28.00
CA THR A 32 33.19 22.49 -26.56
C THR A 32 31.93 22.65 -25.69
N ALA A 33 31.04 23.58 -26.03
CA ALA A 33 29.74 23.71 -25.36
C ALA A 33 28.84 22.49 -25.57
N SER A 34 28.76 21.94 -26.78
CA SER A 34 28.01 20.72 -27.07
C SER A 34 28.54 19.51 -26.30
N PHE A 35 29.85 19.36 -26.17
CA PHE A 35 30.45 18.32 -25.32
C PHE A 35 30.08 18.50 -23.84
N ALA A 36 30.15 19.72 -23.31
CA ALA A 36 29.79 20.01 -21.92
C ALA A 36 28.32 19.69 -21.61
N LEU A 37 27.39 20.04 -22.50
CA LEU A 37 25.98 19.68 -22.37
C LEU A 37 25.75 18.16 -22.43
N GLY A 38 26.51 17.46 -23.29
CA GLY A 38 26.50 15.99 -23.35
C GLY A 38 26.88 15.34 -22.02
N PHE A 39 27.94 15.84 -21.36
CA PHE A 39 28.35 15.34 -20.05
C PHE A 39 27.31 15.61 -18.95
N ILE A 40 26.70 16.79 -18.92
CA ILE A 40 25.64 17.12 -17.97
C ILE A 40 24.46 16.14 -18.12
N SER A 41 24.04 15.88 -19.36
CA SER A 41 22.98 14.90 -19.62
C SER A 41 23.33 13.51 -19.13
N VAL A 42 24.57 13.04 -19.35
CA VAL A 42 25.03 11.73 -18.86
C VAL A 42 24.99 11.66 -17.34
N VAL A 43 25.45 12.70 -16.65
CA VAL A 43 25.42 12.76 -15.18
C VAL A 43 23.99 12.72 -14.65
N ILE A 44 23.08 13.50 -15.23
CA ILE A 44 21.65 13.49 -14.83
C ILE A 44 21.03 12.11 -15.07
N SER A 45 21.32 11.46 -16.19
CA SER A 45 20.81 10.11 -16.50
C SER A 45 21.34 9.06 -15.52
N ILE A 46 22.63 9.11 -15.14
CA ILE A 46 23.23 8.19 -14.17
C ILE A 46 22.61 8.39 -12.77
N LEU A 47 22.43 9.64 -12.35
CA LEU A 47 21.79 9.93 -11.07
C LEU A 47 20.33 9.47 -11.07
N GLY A 48 19.57 9.78 -12.12
CA GLY A 48 18.16 9.37 -12.24
C GLY A 48 17.98 7.85 -12.24
N THR A 49 18.83 7.12 -12.96
CA THR A 49 18.79 5.64 -12.97
C THR A 49 19.15 5.04 -11.61
N SER A 50 20.09 5.64 -10.89
CA SER A 50 20.47 5.20 -9.53
C SER A 50 19.32 5.38 -8.54
N PHE A 51 18.65 6.55 -8.54
CA PHE A 51 17.48 6.78 -7.70
C PHE A 51 16.31 5.86 -8.06
N ALA A 52 16.08 5.61 -9.36
CA ALA A 52 15.02 4.70 -9.81
C ALA A 52 15.26 3.26 -9.34
N TRP A 53 16.51 2.79 -9.36
CA TRP A 53 16.86 1.47 -8.82
C TRP A 53 16.54 1.39 -7.33
N LEU A 54 17.03 2.34 -6.53
CA LEU A 54 16.80 2.34 -5.07
C LEU A 54 15.31 2.33 -4.73
N ALA A 55 14.52 3.18 -5.41
CA ALA A 55 13.07 3.23 -5.23
C ALA A 55 12.38 1.90 -5.62
N TRP A 56 12.88 1.20 -6.64
CA TRP A 56 12.34 -0.10 -7.03
C TRP A 56 12.60 -1.17 -5.94
N GLU A 57 13.78 -1.15 -5.32
CA GLU A 57 14.10 -2.11 -4.27
C GLU A 57 13.18 -1.95 -3.06
N GLU A 58 12.96 -0.72 -2.61
CA GLU A 58 12.03 -0.41 -1.51
C GLU A 58 10.59 -0.78 -1.88
N SER A 59 10.16 -0.48 -3.11
CA SER A 59 8.82 -0.81 -3.59
C SER A 59 8.53 -2.32 -3.55
N ARG A 60 9.53 -3.17 -3.81
CA ARG A 60 9.35 -4.63 -3.68
C ARG A 60 9.13 -5.07 -2.24
N LYS A 61 9.88 -4.48 -1.29
CA LYS A 61 9.74 -4.78 0.14
C LYS A 61 8.35 -4.39 0.65
N VAL A 62 7.87 -3.20 0.26
CA VAL A 62 6.54 -2.69 0.63
C VAL A 62 5.42 -3.56 0.05
N LYS A 63 5.53 -4.00 -1.21
CA LYS A 63 4.53 -4.90 -1.81
C LYS A 63 4.37 -6.19 -1.02
N ILE A 64 5.48 -6.82 -0.64
CA ILE A 64 5.46 -8.06 0.14
C ILE A 64 4.82 -7.82 1.53
N SER A 65 5.13 -6.72 2.21
CA SER A 65 4.49 -6.42 3.50
C SER A 65 2.99 -6.15 3.34
N VAL A 66 2.59 -5.38 2.33
CA VAL A 66 1.17 -5.09 2.05
C VAL A 66 0.40 -6.36 1.70
N GLU A 67 0.97 -7.24 0.88
CA GLU A 67 0.35 -8.53 0.53
C GLU A 67 0.20 -9.44 1.75
N LYS A 68 1.22 -9.51 2.62
CA LYS A 68 1.14 -10.26 3.88
C LYS A 68 0.07 -9.69 4.83
N GLU A 69 0.00 -8.36 4.95
CA GLU A 69 -1.02 -7.71 5.76
C GLU A 69 -2.43 -7.90 5.17
N LYS A 70 -2.57 -7.84 3.85
CA LYS A 70 -3.82 -8.09 3.14
C LYS A 70 -4.28 -9.52 3.36
N ALA A 71 -3.38 -10.51 3.20
CA ALA A 71 -3.68 -11.91 3.46
C ALA A 71 -4.10 -12.15 4.91
N ARG A 72 -3.43 -11.51 5.89
CA ARG A 72 -3.84 -11.55 7.31
C ARG A 72 -5.23 -10.94 7.53
N ASN A 73 -5.50 -9.82 6.88
CA ASN A 73 -6.75 -9.07 7.02
C ASN A 73 -7.96 -9.80 6.41
N GLU A 74 -7.73 -10.66 5.41
CA GLU A 74 -8.73 -11.50 4.74
C GLU A 74 -9.06 -12.79 5.52
N GLN A 75 -8.31 -13.11 6.58
CA GLN A 75 -8.61 -14.26 7.45
C GLN A 75 -9.93 -14.06 8.18
N THR A 76 -10.65 -15.17 8.41
CA THR A 76 -11.97 -15.15 9.05
C THR A 76 -11.89 -15.46 10.54
N ILE A 77 -12.71 -14.77 11.31
CA ILE A 77 -12.91 -15.01 12.74
C ILE A 77 -14.33 -15.53 12.93
N LYS A 78 -14.43 -16.72 13.52
CA LYS A 78 -15.68 -17.41 13.82
C LYS A 78 -16.14 -17.01 15.21
N VAL A 79 -17.25 -16.30 15.28
CA VAL A 79 -17.81 -15.83 16.55
C VAL A 79 -18.90 -16.78 17.02
N PHE A 80 -18.90 -17.10 18.32
CA PHE A 80 -19.95 -17.90 18.93
C PHE A 80 -20.28 -17.41 20.34
N LEU A 81 -21.53 -17.59 20.75
CA LEU A 81 -21.97 -17.45 22.14
C LEU A 81 -21.61 -18.73 22.89
N GLN A 82 -21.06 -18.60 24.10
CA GLN A 82 -20.69 -19.73 24.94
C GLN A 82 -21.30 -19.61 26.34
N CYS A 83 -22.03 -20.65 26.75
CA CYS A 83 -22.57 -20.80 28.09
C CYS A 83 -22.19 -22.19 28.62
N GLY A 84 -21.13 -22.26 29.43
CA GLY A 84 -20.54 -23.53 29.84
C GLY A 84 -20.02 -24.32 28.63
N ASP A 85 -20.53 -25.54 28.45
CA ASP A 85 -20.20 -26.42 27.32
C ASP A 85 -21.06 -26.18 26.07
N GLU A 86 -22.16 -25.43 26.21
CA GLU A 86 -23.03 -25.10 25.08
C GLU A 86 -22.43 -23.95 24.25
N LYS A 87 -22.41 -24.15 22.93
CA LYS A 87 -21.93 -23.16 21.96
C LYS A 87 -22.97 -22.93 20.87
N ILE A 88 -23.26 -21.67 20.56
CA ILE A 88 -24.06 -21.27 19.41
C ILE A 88 -23.19 -20.41 18.50
N PHE A 89 -22.86 -20.93 17.33
CA PHE A 89 -22.19 -20.15 16.29
C PHE A 89 -23.12 -19.08 15.77
N LEU A 90 -22.61 -17.86 15.69
CA LEU A 90 -23.32 -16.79 15.03
C LEU A 90 -23.36 -17.07 13.52
N PRO A 91 -24.45 -16.71 12.82
CA PRO A 91 -24.57 -16.91 11.37
C PRO A 91 -23.76 -15.86 10.59
N VAL A 92 -22.58 -15.49 11.10
CA VAL A 92 -21.72 -14.45 10.54
C VAL A 92 -20.26 -14.85 10.75
N ASP A 93 -19.52 -14.90 9.66
CA ASP A 93 -18.06 -14.84 9.68
C ASP A 93 -17.61 -13.40 9.57
N MET A 94 -16.62 -13.02 10.37
CA MET A 94 -16.07 -11.66 10.35
C MET A 94 -14.66 -11.70 9.79
N LEU A 95 -14.35 -10.83 8.84
CA LEU A 95 -12.97 -10.65 8.40
C LEU A 95 -12.16 -10.00 9.52
N ARG A 96 -10.88 -10.38 9.67
CA ARG A 96 -10.01 -9.85 10.72
C ARG A 96 -9.88 -8.32 10.65
N LYS A 97 -9.83 -7.75 9.44
CA LYS A 97 -9.82 -6.27 9.25
C LYS A 97 -11.06 -5.55 9.78
N ASP A 98 -12.19 -6.24 9.81
CA ASP A 98 -13.49 -5.68 10.20
C ASP A 98 -13.85 -6.09 11.64
N PHE A 99 -12.97 -6.83 12.33
CA PHE A 99 -13.18 -7.36 13.67
C PHE A 99 -13.04 -6.26 14.75
N THR A 100 -14.06 -5.42 14.80
CA THR A 100 -14.19 -4.31 15.74
C THR A 100 -15.38 -4.53 16.67
N ARG A 101 -15.38 -3.85 17.83
CA ARG A 101 -16.51 -3.92 18.77
C ARG A 101 -17.82 -3.46 18.13
N ALA A 102 -17.79 -2.38 17.34
CA ALA A 102 -18.99 -1.83 16.71
C ALA A 102 -19.60 -2.82 15.71
N GLU A 103 -18.77 -3.41 14.84
CA GLU A 103 -19.24 -4.40 13.86
C GLU A 103 -19.76 -5.65 14.58
N LEU A 104 -19.02 -6.17 15.56
CA LEU A 104 -19.43 -7.34 16.33
C LEU A 104 -20.78 -7.13 17.03
N LEU A 105 -20.98 -5.98 17.67
CA LEU A 105 -22.25 -5.62 18.28
C LEU A 105 -23.37 -5.47 17.25
N GLY A 106 -23.08 -4.88 16.09
CA GLY A 106 -24.03 -4.77 14.98
C GLY A 106 -24.49 -6.16 14.52
N ARG A 107 -23.55 -7.09 14.32
CA ARG A 107 -23.84 -8.48 13.90
C ARG A 107 -24.64 -9.25 14.95
N ILE A 108 -24.30 -9.10 16.23
CA ILE A 108 -25.06 -9.73 17.32
C ILE A 108 -26.49 -9.18 17.35
N GLY A 109 -26.66 -7.87 17.15
CA GLY A 109 -27.97 -7.23 17.10
C GLY A 109 -28.85 -7.65 15.92
N MET A 110 -28.28 -8.29 14.89
CA MET A 110 -29.03 -8.86 13.77
C MET A 110 -29.53 -10.28 14.04
N ILE A 111 -29.08 -10.93 15.12
CA ILE A 111 -29.51 -12.29 15.44
C ILE A 111 -30.96 -12.25 15.94
N PRO A 112 -31.86 -13.08 15.39
CA PRO A 112 -33.24 -13.17 15.87
C PRO A 112 -33.27 -13.50 17.37
N MET A 113 -34.05 -12.73 18.12
CA MET A 113 -34.37 -13.05 19.51
C MET A 113 -35.67 -13.86 19.56
N LYS A 114 -35.86 -14.66 20.61
CA LYS A 114 -37.11 -15.40 20.81
C LYS A 114 -38.28 -14.43 20.91
N LYS A 115 -39.47 -14.87 20.48
CA LYS A 115 -40.73 -14.08 20.44
C LYS A 115 -41.01 -13.24 21.69
N ASN A 116 -40.67 -13.75 22.86
CA ASN A 116 -40.93 -13.09 24.13
C ASN A 116 -39.98 -11.90 24.42
N CYS A 117 -38.91 -11.76 23.64
CA CYS A 117 -37.86 -10.74 23.80
C CYS A 117 -37.60 -9.93 22.51
N GLU A 118 -38.41 -10.09 21.45
CA GLU A 118 -38.19 -9.48 20.12
C GLU A 118 -38.10 -7.94 20.12
N ARG A 119 -38.70 -7.27 21.11
CA ARG A 119 -38.69 -5.80 21.24
C ARG A 119 -37.61 -5.28 22.18
N GLU A 120 -36.91 -6.17 22.88
CA GLU A 120 -35.85 -5.79 23.79
C GLU A 120 -34.52 -5.67 23.04
N ARG A 121 -33.67 -4.74 23.46
CA ARG A 121 -32.29 -4.72 22.97
C ARG A 121 -31.55 -5.89 23.59
N PHE A 122 -30.73 -6.59 22.81
CA PHE A 122 -29.83 -7.58 23.38
C PHE A 122 -28.91 -6.92 24.41
N SER A 123 -28.63 -7.64 25.49
CA SER A 123 -27.71 -7.21 26.53
C SER A 123 -26.92 -8.44 26.96
N ILE A 124 -25.62 -8.39 26.75
CA ILE A 124 -24.67 -9.41 27.23
C ILE A 124 -23.63 -8.68 28.07
N ALA A 125 -23.58 -9.00 29.37
CA ALA A 125 -22.74 -8.28 30.33
C ALA A 125 -21.25 -8.29 29.93
N ALA A 126 -20.77 -9.43 29.42
CA ALA A 126 -19.37 -9.60 29.02
C ALA A 126 -18.90 -8.59 27.96
N LEU A 127 -19.78 -8.14 27.05
CA LEU A 127 -19.43 -7.24 25.94
C LEU A 127 -19.02 -5.82 26.38
N ASN A 128 -19.28 -5.49 27.64
CA ASN A 128 -18.96 -4.20 28.25
C ASN A 128 -17.78 -4.28 29.24
N THR A 129 -17.10 -5.42 29.31
CA THR A 129 -15.95 -5.61 30.19
C THR A 129 -14.64 -5.21 29.51
N ASN A 130 -13.66 -4.75 30.29
CA ASN A 130 -12.31 -4.49 29.77
C ASN A 130 -11.63 -5.78 29.28
N ASP A 131 -11.83 -6.89 29.98
CA ASP A 131 -11.32 -8.20 29.56
C ASP A 131 -11.79 -8.57 28.15
N PHE A 132 -13.06 -8.32 27.84
CA PHE A 132 -13.58 -8.52 26.49
C PHE A 132 -12.90 -7.61 25.46
N LEU A 133 -12.72 -6.33 25.76
CA LEU A 133 -12.04 -5.38 24.86
C LEU A 133 -10.59 -5.78 24.60
N GLU A 134 -9.87 -6.22 25.64
CA GLU A 134 -8.50 -6.69 25.52
C GLU A 134 -8.41 -7.96 24.67
N ARG A 135 -9.31 -8.93 24.90
CA ARG A 135 -9.40 -10.14 24.08
C ARG A 135 -9.72 -9.81 22.63
N LEU A 136 -10.70 -8.94 22.38
CA LEU A 136 -11.07 -8.50 21.03
C LEU A 136 -9.88 -7.86 20.31
N ASN A 137 -9.17 -6.95 20.97
CA ASN A 137 -7.99 -6.29 20.40
C ASN A 137 -6.85 -7.28 20.14
N ARG A 138 -6.65 -8.26 21.03
CA ARG A 138 -5.64 -9.29 20.86
C ARG A 138 -5.96 -10.19 19.67
N THR A 139 -7.20 -10.69 19.56
CA THR A 139 -7.66 -11.47 18.43
C THR A 139 -7.56 -10.66 17.13
N ALA A 140 -7.99 -9.39 17.11
CA ALA A 140 -7.84 -8.55 15.91
C ALA A 140 -6.38 -8.39 15.43
N LYS A 141 -5.42 -8.36 16.37
CA LYS A 141 -3.99 -8.16 16.09
C LYS A 141 -3.18 -9.44 15.90
N ASN A 142 -3.66 -10.57 16.41
CA ASN A 142 -2.95 -11.84 16.33
C ASN A 142 -2.76 -12.27 14.88
N SER A 143 -1.62 -12.91 14.62
CA SER A 143 -1.24 -13.42 13.29
C SER A 143 -1.39 -14.93 13.30
N GLY A 144 -2.62 -15.43 13.12
CA GLY A 144 -2.86 -16.86 13.19
C GLY A 144 -4.22 -17.26 12.64
N GLY A 145 -4.22 -17.83 11.42
CA GLY A 145 -5.28 -18.63 10.82
C GLY A 145 -6.72 -18.13 10.96
N ASP A 146 -7.64 -19.06 10.71
CA ASP A 146 -9.03 -18.91 11.15
C ASP A 146 -9.08 -19.09 12.67
N GLU A 147 -9.66 -18.11 13.37
CA GLU A 147 -9.68 -18.06 14.83
C GLU A 147 -11.11 -18.11 15.35
N GLU A 148 -11.32 -18.83 16.45
CA GLU A 148 -12.59 -18.92 17.14
C GLU A 148 -12.65 -17.88 18.28
N PHE A 149 -13.70 -17.07 18.33
CA PHE A 149 -13.87 -16.01 19.32
C PHE A 149 -15.12 -16.25 20.20
N PRO A 150 -14.93 -16.76 21.44
CA PRO A 150 -16.03 -16.99 22.37
C PRO A 150 -16.52 -15.70 23.02
N ILE A 151 -17.82 -15.46 22.92
CA ILE A 151 -18.55 -14.49 23.73
C ILE A 151 -19.17 -15.24 24.90
N ILE A 152 -18.57 -15.08 26.08
CA ILE A 152 -19.06 -15.70 27.32
C ILE A 152 -20.35 -15.00 27.74
N CYS A 153 -21.41 -15.78 27.97
CA CYS A 153 -22.70 -15.26 28.43
C CYS A 153 -23.31 -16.18 29.49
N THR A 154 -24.28 -15.66 30.25
CA THR A 154 -25.06 -16.45 31.19
C THR A 154 -26.13 -17.27 30.46
N LYS A 155 -26.73 -18.25 31.16
CA LYS A 155 -27.79 -19.07 30.57
C LYS A 155 -29.00 -18.25 30.17
N GLU A 156 -29.36 -17.25 30.98
CA GLU A 156 -30.46 -16.33 30.71
C GLU A 156 -30.20 -15.44 29.50
N GLU A 157 -28.95 -15.05 29.25
CA GLU A 157 -28.56 -14.27 28.07
C GLU A 157 -28.52 -15.16 26.82
N PHE A 158 -27.97 -16.36 26.95
CA PHE A 158 -27.86 -17.36 25.88
C PHE A 158 -29.25 -17.78 25.38
N ASP A 159 -30.18 -18.06 26.29
CA ASP A 159 -31.51 -18.54 25.96
C ASP A 159 -32.43 -17.47 25.35
N ARG A 160 -32.03 -16.20 25.27
CA ARG A 160 -32.80 -15.13 24.61
C ARG A 160 -32.71 -15.18 23.08
N PHE A 161 -31.66 -15.76 22.54
CA PHE A 161 -31.46 -15.85 21.10
C PHE A 161 -32.26 -17.02 20.53
N ASP A 162 -32.98 -16.80 19.43
CA ASP A 162 -33.64 -17.84 18.63
C ASP A 162 -32.70 -18.32 17.52
N ALA A 163 -31.44 -18.56 17.90
CA ALA A 163 -30.44 -19.03 16.98
C ALA A 163 -30.59 -20.55 16.85
N LYS A 164 -31.13 -21.01 15.71
CA LYS A 164 -30.97 -22.42 15.32
C LYS A 164 -29.46 -22.72 15.28
N PRO A 165 -29.02 -23.91 15.73
CA PRO A 165 -27.61 -24.29 15.61
C PRO A 165 -27.21 -24.17 14.13
N TRP A 166 -26.33 -23.22 13.85
CA TRP A 166 -25.84 -22.98 12.49
C TRP A 166 -24.97 -24.17 12.08
N ASN A 167 -25.60 -25.16 11.44
CA ASN A 167 -24.93 -26.36 10.97
C ASN A 167 -24.14 -26.02 9.70
N ARG A 168 -22.85 -25.71 9.87
CA ARG A 168 -21.94 -25.62 8.73
C ARG A 168 -21.63 -27.04 8.26
N LYS A 169 -22.31 -27.47 7.20
CA LYS A 169 -21.69 -28.45 6.30
C LYS A 169 -20.48 -27.75 5.69
N GLY A 170 -19.29 -28.19 6.09
CA GLY A 170 -18.01 -27.75 5.54
C GLY A 170 -17.92 -28.05 4.04
#